data_AF-E1ZPP2-F1
#
_entry.id   AF-E1ZPP2-F1
#
_cell.length_a   1.000
_cell.length_b   1.000
_cell.length_c   1.000
_cell.angle_alpha   90.00
_cell.angle_beta   90.00
_cell.angle_gamma   90.00
#
_symmetry.space_group_name_H-M   'P 1'
#
loop_
_entity.id
_entity.type
_entity.pdbx_description
1 polymer ?
#
loop_
_entity_poly.entity_id
_entity_poly.type
_entity_poly.pdbx_seq_one_letter_code
_entity_poly.pdbx_strand_id
1 'polypeptide(L)'
;MAARVRQGGQAGIEGGGGWLGAGWQGGLQDGAAGLEAPLQLGADGAAAAAVAAPGGNGGGAPLDAFGRAVVACLAQLAVAAGSDAMWKQLNHQVLMMTRSLEPRTRLLALETVGQLVARLSEEYLALLPETLPFLAELLEDAELVVEGAAAALVRRLEALSGEPLDQYLR
;
A
#
# COMPACT_ATOMS: atom_id res chain seq x y z
N MET A 1 48.01 66.57 8.47
CA MET A 1 46.78 65.91 8.93
C MET A 1 46.42 64.85 7.91
N ALA A 2 46.57 63.58 8.30
CA ALA A 2 46.30 62.29 7.64
C ALA A 2 46.19 62.19 6.09
N ALA A 3 47.07 61.38 5.52
CA ALA A 3 46.97 60.80 4.19
C ALA A 3 46.63 59.30 4.26
N ARG A 4 45.82 58.87 3.29
CA ARG A 4 45.85 57.58 2.56
C ARG A 4 45.17 56.33 3.16
N VAL A 5 44.23 55.86 2.34
CA VAL A 5 43.68 54.49 2.17
C VAL A 5 44.72 53.36 2.25
N ARG A 6 44.42 52.32 3.03
CA ARG A 6 44.87 50.90 2.89
C ARG A 6 43.78 50.05 3.55
N GLN A 7 43.08 49.14 2.86
CA GLN A 7 43.49 47.76 2.51
C GLN A 7 44.26 47.00 3.59
N GLY A 8 43.73 45.83 3.96
CA GLY A 8 44.54 44.65 4.24
C GLY A 8 44.72 44.27 5.71
N GLY A 9 44.02 43.21 6.11
CA GLY A 9 44.32 42.39 7.28
C GLY A 9 43.81 40.96 7.04
N GLN A 10 44.56 40.20 6.25
CA GLN A 10 44.46 38.74 6.10
C GLN A 10 45.23 38.03 7.22
N ALA A 11 44.75 36.84 7.64
CA ALA A 11 45.55 35.63 7.92
C ALA A 11 44.57 34.51 8.27
N GLY A 12 44.17 33.65 7.31
CA GLY A 12 44.80 32.34 7.02
C GLY A 12 43.74 31.26 7.33
N ILE A 13 43.48 30.19 6.59
CA ILE A 13 44.27 29.41 5.64
C ILE A 13 43.29 28.54 4.81
N GLU A 14 43.51 28.54 3.50
CA GLU A 14 43.54 27.39 2.57
C GLU A 14 42.29 26.51 2.25
N GLY A 15 41.99 26.48 0.93
CA GLY A 15 41.31 25.40 0.19
C GLY A 15 39.79 25.56 0.04
N GLY A 16 39.16 25.77 -1.12
CA GLY A 16 39.56 25.44 -2.48
C GLY A 16 38.48 24.57 -3.15
N GLY A 17 37.43 25.23 -3.68
CA GLY A 17 36.68 24.91 -4.92
C GLY A 17 36.08 23.50 -5.18
N GLY A 18 34.77 23.52 -5.52
CA GLY A 18 34.06 22.45 -6.25
C GLY A 18 33.59 21.33 -5.32
N TRP A 19 32.41 20.72 -5.46
CA TRP A 19 31.73 20.32 -6.68
C TRP A 19 30.24 20.13 -6.37
N LEU A 20 29.37 20.59 -7.28
CA LEU A 20 28.08 19.94 -7.48
C LEU A 20 28.33 18.46 -7.75
N GLY A 21 27.86 17.59 -6.86
CA GLY A 21 27.98 16.15 -7.07
C GLY A 21 27.67 15.35 -5.81
N ALA A 22 26.49 14.72 -5.81
CA ALA A 22 26.16 13.49 -5.07
C ALA A 22 26.51 13.42 -3.58
N GLY A 23 25.49 13.51 -2.72
CA GLY A 23 25.63 13.16 -1.31
C GLY A 23 24.36 13.40 -0.50
N TRP A 24 23.42 12.46 -0.56
CA TRP A 24 22.42 12.30 0.51
C TRP A 24 23.17 12.07 1.83
N GLN A 25 23.19 13.06 2.70
CA GLN A 25 23.74 12.97 4.06
C GLN A 25 22.77 13.61 5.06
N GLY A 26 21.80 12.79 5.47
CA GLY A 26 21.31 12.68 6.84
C GLY A 26 20.65 13.90 7.50
N GLY A 27 19.32 13.94 7.40
CA GLY A 27 18.46 14.64 8.36
C GLY A 27 17.16 13.85 8.52
N LEU A 28 17.13 12.90 9.46
CA LEU A 28 15.96 12.13 9.89
C LEU A 28 14.98 13.02 10.67
N GLN A 29 14.49 14.07 10.03
CA GLN A 29 13.50 15.00 10.55
C GLN A 29 12.61 15.32 9.34
N ASP A 30 11.31 15.10 9.49
CA ASP A 30 10.25 15.24 8.47
C ASP A 30 9.83 13.96 7.68
N GLY A 31 10.05 12.77 8.25
CA GLY A 31 9.33 11.55 7.82
C GLY A 31 7.97 11.37 8.50
N ALA A 32 7.79 11.93 9.70
CA ALA A 32 6.58 11.74 10.51
C ALA A 32 5.40 12.61 10.06
N ALA A 33 5.64 13.81 9.51
CA ALA A 33 4.58 14.73 9.13
C ALA A 33 3.69 14.21 7.97
N GLY A 34 4.21 13.30 7.14
CA GLY A 34 3.42 12.60 6.10
C GLY A 34 2.73 11.33 6.57
N LEU A 35 3.12 10.79 7.73
CA LEU A 35 2.54 9.57 8.34
C LEU A 35 1.34 9.88 9.24
N GLU A 36 1.18 11.16 9.61
CA GLU A 36 0.10 11.71 10.43
C GLU A 36 -1.09 12.20 9.59
N ALA A 37 -1.18 11.86 8.30
CA ALA A 37 -2.47 11.88 7.62
C ALA A 37 -3.33 10.80 8.31
N PRO A 38 -4.43 11.16 8.99
CA PRO A 38 -5.00 10.27 9.97
C PRO A 38 -5.44 8.98 9.28
N LEU A 39 -5.02 7.85 9.86
CA LEU A 39 -5.85 6.66 9.88
C LEU A 39 -7.22 7.10 10.40
N GLN A 40 -8.11 7.52 9.49
CA GLN A 40 -9.48 7.94 9.77
C GLN A 40 -10.32 6.70 10.12
N LEU A 41 -9.86 5.93 11.11
CA LEU A 41 -10.65 4.90 11.77
C LEU A 41 -11.65 5.62 12.68
N GLY A 42 -12.81 5.96 12.10
CA GLY A 42 -14.02 6.21 12.88
C GLY A 42 -14.38 7.65 13.21
N ALA A 43 -14.09 8.62 12.34
CA ALA A 43 -14.65 9.96 12.46
C ALA A 43 -14.94 10.56 11.08
N ASP A 44 -16.04 10.10 10.47
CA ASP A 44 -16.95 10.89 9.61
C ASP A 44 -18.25 10.08 9.49
N GLY A 45 -19.14 10.24 10.47
CA GLY A 45 -20.51 9.77 10.33
C GLY A 45 -21.28 10.74 9.44
N ALA A 46 -21.56 10.35 8.20
CA ALA A 46 -22.81 10.67 7.44
C ALA A 46 -22.64 10.47 5.92
N ALA A 47 -22.74 9.24 5.42
CA ALA A 47 -23.29 8.93 4.09
C ALA A 47 -23.47 7.41 3.86
N ALA A 48 -24.09 6.69 4.79
CA ALA A 48 -24.69 5.37 4.51
C ALA A 48 -25.66 4.96 5.64
N ALA A 49 -26.61 5.83 5.98
CA ALA A 49 -27.79 5.42 6.74
C ALA A 49 -28.95 5.18 5.75
N ALA A 50 -28.95 3.99 5.16
CA ALA A 50 -30.10 3.26 4.64
C ALA A 50 -29.51 1.90 4.18
N VAL A 51 -29.59 0.82 4.96
CA VAL A 51 -30.80 0.18 5.46
C VAL A 51 -30.41 -0.61 6.71
N ALA A 52 -31.07 -0.33 7.83
CA ALA A 52 -31.17 -1.29 8.92
C ALA A 52 -32.66 -1.52 9.19
N ALA A 53 -33.13 -2.72 8.84
CA ALA A 53 -34.30 -3.32 9.44
C ALA A 53 -33.86 -4.59 10.20
N PRO A 54 -34.48 -4.92 11.34
CA PRO A 54 -33.91 -5.81 12.33
C PRO A 54 -34.42 -7.26 12.16
N GLY A 55 -33.54 -8.22 12.38
CA GLY A 55 -33.89 -9.65 12.51
C GLY A 55 -33.24 -10.52 11.45
N GLY A 56 -32.14 -11.17 11.82
CA GLY A 56 -31.46 -12.16 10.99
C GLY A 56 -30.18 -12.64 11.66
N ASN A 57 -30.19 -13.90 12.10
CA ASN A 57 -29.11 -14.58 12.77
C ASN A 57 -28.04 -15.05 11.76
N GLY A 58 -26.76 -14.70 11.98
CA GLY A 58 -25.58 -15.27 11.31
C GLY A 58 -25.33 -14.86 9.86
N GLY A 59 -24.16 -14.24 9.59
CA GLY A 59 -23.57 -14.15 8.25
C GLY A 59 -23.21 -12.73 7.79
N GLY A 60 -21.91 -12.41 7.78
CA GLY A 60 -21.32 -11.37 6.93
C GLY A 60 -21.46 -9.90 7.39
N ALA A 61 -20.81 -9.51 8.49
CA ALA A 61 -20.55 -8.10 8.71
C ALA A 61 -19.45 -7.61 7.75
N PRO A 62 -19.63 -6.48 7.03
CA PRO A 62 -18.55 -5.85 6.27
C PRO A 62 -17.37 -5.54 7.20
N LEU A 63 -16.14 -5.63 6.66
CA LEU A 63 -14.87 -5.54 7.39
C LEU A 63 -14.96 -4.68 8.65
N ASP A 64 -14.82 -5.30 9.83
CA ASP A 64 -14.92 -4.56 11.09
C ASP A 64 -13.73 -3.62 11.30
N ALA A 65 -13.80 -2.78 12.34
CA ALA A 65 -12.77 -1.77 12.59
C ALA A 65 -11.36 -2.39 12.75
N PHE A 66 -11.28 -3.56 13.39
CA PHE A 66 -10.02 -4.29 13.54
C PHE A 66 -9.49 -4.78 12.19
N GLY A 67 -10.32 -5.42 11.39
CA GLY A 67 -9.95 -5.89 10.05
C GLY A 67 -9.42 -4.75 9.17
N ARG A 68 -10.10 -3.59 9.18
CA ARG A 68 -9.64 -2.40 8.44
C ARG A 68 -8.29 -1.87 8.94
N ALA A 69 -8.05 -1.88 10.25
CA ALA A 69 -6.76 -1.48 10.80
C ALA A 69 -5.63 -2.40 10.34
N VAL A 70 -5.87 -3.72 10.30
CA VAL A 70 -4.90 -4.71 9.82
C VAL A 70 -4.56 -4.49 8.35
N VAL A 71 -5.59 -4.36 7.50
CA VAL A 71 -5.43 -4.06 6.08
C VAL A 71 -4.60 -2.78 5.88
N ALA A 72 -4.95 -1.71 6.59
CA ALA A 72 -4.24 -0.44 6.48
C ALA A 72 -2.77 -0.56 6.93
N CYS A 73 -2.51 -1.29 8.02
CA CYS A 73 -1.16 -1.54 8.53
C CYS A 73 -0.30 -2.29 7.50
N LEU A 74 -0.83 -3.36 6.90
CA LEU A 74 -0.11 -4.14 5.89
C LEU A 74 0.16 -3.32 4.63
N ALA A 75 -0.79 -2.49 4.20
CA ALA A 75 -0.58 -1.57 3.08
C ALA A 75 0.52 -0.54 3.38
N GLN A 76 0.55 0.03 4.58
CA GLN A 76 1.62 0.97 4.99
C GLN A 76 2.97 0.28 5.11
N LEU A 77 3.01 -0.97 5.59
CA LEU A 77 4.23 -1.77 5.63
C LEU A 77 4.81 -1.97 4.22
N ALA A 78 3.97 -2.20 3.21
CA ALA A 78 4.42 -2.33 1.83
C ALA A 78 5.04 -1.03 1.30
N VAL A 79 4.42 0.12 1.56
CA VAL A 79 4.95 1.44 1.20
C VAL A 79 6.30 1.69 1.90
N ALA A 80 6.39 1.37 3.19
CA ALA A 80 7.62 1.55 3.96
C ALA A 80 8.75 0.59 3.56
N ALA A 81 8.42 -0.61 3.06
CA ALA A 81 9.39 -1.61 2.66
C ALA A 81 10.24 -1.18 1.45
N GLY A 82 9.63 -0.49 0.48
CA GLY A 82 10.31 0.13 -0.66
C GLY A 82 11.21 -0.79 -1.50
N SER A 83 11.02 -2.11 -1.46
CA SER A 83 11.86 -3.06 -2.20
C SER A 83 11.10 -4.30 -2.66
N ASP A 84 11.37 -4.73 -3.90
CA ASP A 84 10.75 -5.89 -4.54
C ASP A 84 10.90 -7.19 -3.73
N ALA A 85 12.05 -7.38 -3.07
CA ALA A 85 12.29 -8.57 -2.27
C ALA A 85 11.31 -8.67 -1.09
N MET A 86 11.05 -7.55 -0.42
CA MET A 86 10.11 -7.49 0.70
C MET A 86 8.66 -7.55 0.20
N TRP A 87 8.35 -6.92 -0.93
CA TRP A 87 7.01 -6.96 -1.52
C TRP A 87 6.59 -8.39 -1.91
N LYS A 88 7.48 -9.17 -2.51
CA LYS A 88 7.23 -10.59 -2.81
C LYS A 88 6.92 -11.39 -1.55
N GLN A 89 7.71 -11.23 -0.49
CA GLN A 89 7.47 -11.92 0.78
C GLN A 89 6.12 -11.53 1.38
N LEU A 90 5.82 -10.23 1.43
CA LEU A 90 4.56 -9.73 1.96
C LEU A 90 3.36 -10.22 1.14
N ASN A 91 3.40 -10.05 -0.17
CA ASN A 91 2.33 -10.45 -1.07
C ASN A 91 2.06 -11.94 -0.97
N HIS A 92 3.10 -12.78 -1.00
CA HIS A 92 2.96 -14.22 -0.83
C HIS A 92 2.30 -14.60 0.51
N GLN A 93 2.71 -13.99 1.62
CA GLN A 93 2.08 -14.27 2.92
C GLN A 93 0.60 -13.85 2.95
N VAL A 94 0.24 -12.73 2.33
CA VAL A 94 -1.15 -12.30 2.21
C VAL A 94 -1.94 -13.27 1.33
N LEU A 95 -1.38 -13.72 0.20
CA LEU A 95 -2.00 -14.70 -0.68
C LEU A 95 -2.24 -16.05 0.01
N MET A 96 -1.34 -16.49 0.90
CA MET A 96 -1.59 -17.70 1.70
C MET A 96 -2.87 -17.59 2.54
N MET A 97 -3.22 -16.38 3.01
CA MET A 97 -4.41 -16.15 3.82
C MET A 97 -5.71 -16.27 3.02
N THR A 98 -5.66 -16.20 1.68
CA THR A 98 -6.84 -16.43 0.82
C THR A 98 -7.27 -17.89 0.80
N ARG A 99 -6.46 -18.83 1.29
CA ARG A 99 -6.83 -20.24 1.43
C ARG A 99 -7.34 -20.60 2.84
N SER A 100 -7.61 -19.59 3.68
CA SER A 100 -8.17 -19.82 5.01
C SER A 100 -9.56 -20.43 4.94
N LEU A 101 -9.86 -21.36 5.87
CA LEU A 101 -11.20 -21.93 6.03
C LEU A 101 -12.24 -20.87 6.38
N GLU A 102 -11.81 -19.77 7.03
CA GLU A 102 -12.71 -18.70 7.46
C GLU A 102 -12.91 -17.67 6.35
N PRO A 103 -14.15 -17.47 5.82
CA PRO A 103 -14.41 -16.54 4.72
C PRO A 103 -14.01 -15.11 5.02
N ARG A 104 -14.16 -14.69 6.28
CA ARG A 104 -13.74 -13.37 6.74
C ARG A 104 -12.25 -13.13 6.53
N THR A 105 -11.42 -14.14 6.78
CA THR A 105 -9.97 -14.06 6.60
C THR A 105 -9.61 -13.95 5.12
N ARG A 106 -10.31 -14.69 4.25
CA ARG A 106 -10.14 -14.59 2.79
C ARG A 106 -10.51 -13.19 2.27
N LEU A 107 -11.61 -12.61 2.75
CA LEU A 107 -12.01 -11.25 2.41
C LEU A 107 -10.98 -10.20 2.84
N LEU A 108 -10.45 -10.32 4.06
CA LEU A 108 -9.39 -9.42 4.54
C LEU A 108 -8.10 -9.55 3.72
N ALA A 109 -7.76 -10.76 3.30
CA ALA A 109 -6.63 -11.01 2.42
C ALA A 109 -6.83 -10.36 1.05
N LEU A 110 -7.99 -10.56 0.41
CA LEU A 110 -8.34 -9.92 -0.86
C LEU A 110 -8.36 -8.40 -0.78
N GLU A 111 -8.90 -7.83 0.31
CA GLU A 111 -8.86 -6.38 0.52
C GLU A 111 -7.42 -5.89 0.68
N THR A 112 -6.59 -6.61 1.42
CA THR A 112 -5.16 -6.29 1.57
C THR A 112 -4.46 -6.28 0.22
N VAL A 113 -4.65 -7.32 -0.60
CA VAL A 113 -4.12 -7.35 -1.98
C VAL A 113 -4.64 -6.16 -2.79
N GLY A 114 -5.93 -5.84 -2.69
CA GLY A 114 -6.50 -4.65 -3.31
C GLY A 114 -5.80 -3.36 -2.88
N GLN A 115 -5.43 -3.21 -1.62
CA GLN A 115 -4.66 -2.05 -1.15
C GLN A 115 -3.23 -2.06 -1.67
N LEU A 116 -2.59 -3.23 -1.75
CA LEU A 116 -1.26 -3.37 -2.36
C LEU A 116 -1.28 -2.93 -3.83
N VAL A 117 -2.23 -3.42 -4.63
CA VAL A 117 -2.42 -3.00 -6.02
C VAL A 117 -2.57 -1.48 -6.13
N ALA A 118 -3.37 -0.87 -5.24
CA ALA A 118 -3.60 0.58 -5.27
C ALA A 118 -2.37 1.41 -4.88
N ARG A 119 -1.53 0.91 -3.97
CA ARG A 119 -0.38 1.64 -3.44
C ARG A 119 0.88 1.43 -4.25
N LEU A 120 1.09 0.21 -4.76
CA LEU A 120 2.23 -0.15 -5.58
C LEU A 120 2.00 0.10 -7.07
N SER A 121 0.76 0.24 -7.56
CA SER A 121 0.48 0.55 -8.97
C SER A 121 1.30 -0.32 -9.95
N GLU A 122 2.16 0.27 -10.78
CA GLU A 122 2.90 -0.44 -11.83
C GLU A 122 3.88 -1.47 -11.25
N GLU A 123 4.44 -1.17 -10.08
CA GLU A 123 5.34 -2.05 -9.35
C GLU A 123 4.66 -3.35 -8.92
N TYR A 124 3.33 -3.35 -8.74
CA TYR A 124 2.58 -4.56 -8.42
C TYR A 124 2.57 -5.57 -9.59
N LEU A 125 2.76 -5.14 -10.84
CA LEU A 125 2.72 -6.03 -12.00
C LEU A 125 3.82 -7.11 -11.95
N ALA A 126 4.94 -6.85 -11.27
CA ALA A 126 5.98 -7.85 -11.02
C ALA A 126 5.51 -9.01 -10.11
N LEU A 127 4.44 -8.81 -9.35
CA LEU A 127 3.83 -9.77 -8.43
C LEU A 127 2.57 -10.43 -9.03
N LEU A 128 2.16 -10.01 -10.22
CA LEU A 128 0.97 -10.52 -10.89
C LEU A 128 1.07 -12.04 -11.20
N PRO A 129 2.21 -12.58 -11.68
CA PRO A 129 2.33 -14.02 -11.96
C PRO A 129 2.14 -14.92 -10.74
N GLU A 130 2.52 -14.47 -9.55
CA GLU A 130 2.30 -15.23 -8.31
C GLU A 130 0.88 -15.06 -7.76
N THR A 131 0.19 -13.98 -8.11
CA THR A 131 -1.15 -13.64 -7.61
C THR A 131 -2.24 -14.37 -8.40
N LEU A 132 -2.06 -14.52 -9.72
CA LEU A 132 -3.05 -15.11 -10.63
C LEU A 132 -3.55 -16.50 -10.21
N PRO A 133 -2.70 -17.48 -9.81
CA PRO A 133 -3.19 -18.80 -9.41
C PRO A 133 -4.16 -18.75 -8.22
N PHE A 134 -3.94 -17.83 -7.27
CA PHE A 134 -4.85 -17.65 -6.13
C PHE A 134 -6.17 -17.02 -6.54
N LEU A 135 -6.14 -16.08 -7.49
CA LEU A 135 -7.37 -15.49 -8.01
C LEU A 135 -8.19 -16.52 -8.80
N ALA A 136 -7.55 -17.37 -9.60
CA ALA A 136 -8.24 -18.46 -10.30
C ALA A 136 -8.99 -19.38 -9.32
N GLU A 137 -8.34 -19.79 -8.22
CA GLU A 137 -8.97 -20.58 -7.16
C GLU A 137 -10.14 -19.82 -6.48
N LEU A 138 -9.98 -18.53 -6.21
CA LEU A 138 -10.99 -17.71 -5.51
C LEU A 138 -12.20 -17.33 -6.38
N LEU A 139 -12.06 -17.37 -7.70
CA LEU A 139 -13.19 -17.22 -8.63
C LEU A 139 -14.13 -18.43 -8.60
N GLU A 140 -13.72 -19.53 -7.98
CA GLU A 140 -14.55 -20.72 -7.74
C GLU A 140 -14.91 -20.88 -6.25
N ASP A 141 -14.78 -19.82 -5.43
CA ASP A 141 -15.05 -19.87 -4.00
C ASP A 141 -16.55 -20.14 -3.71
N ALA A 142 -16.83 -20.97 -2.71
CA ALA A 142 -18.20 -21.29 -2.31
C ALA A 142 -18.96 -20.09 -1.72
N GLU A 143 -18.25 -19.10 -1.18
CA GLU A 143 -18.82 -17.89 -0.62
C GLU A 143 -18.87 -16.78 -1.67
N LEU A 144 -20.07 -16.48 -2.15
CA LEU A 144 -20.31 -15.48 -3.22
C LEU A 144 -19.69 -14.10 -2.96
N VAL A 145 -19.58 -13.70 -1.69
CA VAL A 145 -18.96 -12.42 -1.31
C VAL A 145 -17.46 -12.45 -1.57
N VAL A 146 -16.80 -13.60 -1.37
CA VAL A 146 -15.38 -13.80 -1.64
C VAL A 146 -15.14 -13.86 -3.15
N GLU A 147 -15.93 -14.66 -3.87
CA GLU A 147 -15.90 -14.75 -5.33
C GLU A 147 -16.07 -13.37 -5.98
N GLY A 148 -17.08 -12.60 -5.55
CA GLY A 148 -17.32 -11.25 -6.04
C GLY A 148 -16.17 -10.28 -5.76
N ALA A 149 -15.53 -10.39 -4.59
CA ALA A 149 -14.35 -9.58 -4.25
C ALA A 149 -13.14 -9.96 -5.12
N ALA A 150 -12.93 -11.25 -5.40
CA ALA A 150 -11.88 -11.73 -6.29
C ALA A 150 -12.12 -11.24 -7.74
N ALA A 151 -13.35 -11.35 -8.25
CA ALA A 151 -13.72 -10.84 -9.57
C ALA A 151 -13.53 -9.32 -9.69
N ALA A 152 -13.86 -8.56 -8.63
CA ALA A 152 -13.61 -7.12 -8.60
C ALA A 152 -12.10 -6.80 -8.63
N LEU A 153 -11.29 -7.59 -7.92
CA LEU A 153 -9.83 -7.45 -7.93
C LEU A 153 -9.22 -7.78 -9.29
N VAL A 154 -9.69 -8.83 -9.97
CA VAL A 154 -9.27 -9.16 -11.35
C VAL A 154 -9.51 -7.97 -12.28
N ARG A 155 -10.70 -7.37 -12.27
CA ARG A 155 -11.00 -6.18 -13.11
C ARG A 155 -10.07 -5.00 -12.82
N ARG A 156 -9.67 -4.82 -11.56
CA ARG A 156 -8.71 -3.77 -11.18
C ARG A 156 -7.31 -4.08 -11.72
N LEU A 157 -6.90 -5.34 -11.71
CA LEU A 157 -5.63 -5.79 -12.28
C LEU A 157 -5.62 -5.67 -13.81
N GLU A 158 -6.72 -5.99 -14.49
CA GLU A 158 -6.87 -5.78 -15.95
C GLU A 158 -6.77 -4.30 -16.32
N ALA A 159 -7.41 -3.43 -15.53
CA ALA A 159 -7.31 -1.99 -15.72
C ALA A 159 -5.88 -1.47 -15.51
N LEU A 160 -5.11 -2.10 -14.61
CA LEU A 160 -3.72 -1.77 -14.34
C LEU A 160 -2.77 -2.33 -15.41
N SER A 161 -2.97 -3.56 -15.88
CA SER A 161 -2.13 -4.20 -16.90
C SER A 161 -2.41 -3.68 -18.31
N GLY A 162 -3.64 -3.19 -18.56
CA GLY A 162 -4.09 -2.76 -19.88
C GLY A 162 -4.50 -3.91 -20.81
N GLU A 163 -4.58 -5.14 -20.29
CA GLU A 163 -4.97 -6.33 -21.05
C GLU A 163 -5.93 -7.24 -20.26
N PRO A 164 -6.80 -8.00 -20.94
CA PRO A 164 -7.66 -8.98 -20.27
C PRO A 164 -6.84 -10.11 -19.66
N LEU A 165 -7.19 -10.53 -18.44
CA LEU A 165 -6.46 -11.56 -17.71
C LEU A 165 -7.10 -12.95 -17.82
N ASP A 166 -8.25 -13.07 -18.52
CA ASP A 166 -8.98 -14.32 -18.73
C ASP A 166 -8.11 -15.48 -19.22
N GLN A 167 -7.09 -15.21 -20.04
CA GLN A 167 -6.21 -16.24 -20.58
C GLN A 167 -5.30 -16.89 -19.53
N TYR A 168 -5.08 -16.21 -18.40
CA TYR A 168 -4.24 -16.68 -17.31
C TYR A 168 -5.04 -17.28 -16.15
N LEU A 169 -6.37 -17.12 -16.17
CA LEU A 169 -7.30 -17.59 -15.14
C LEU A 169 -8.02 -18.88 -15.57
N ARG A 170 -7.38 -19.68 -16.43
CA ARG A 170 -7.90 -20.95 -16.96
C ARG A 170 -7.17 -22.15 -16.39
#